data_AF-A0A1X7KJL9-F1
#
_entry.id   AF-A0A1X7KJL9-F1
#
_cell.length_a   1.000
_cell.length_b   1.000
_cell.length_c   1.000
_cell.angle_alpha   90.00
_cell.angle_beta   90.00
_cell.angle_gamma   90.00
#
_symmetry.space_group_name_H-M   'P 1'
#
loop_
_entity.id
_entity.type
_entity.pdbx_description
1 polymer ?
#
loop_
_entity_poly.entity_id
_entity_poly.type
_entity_poly.pdbx_seq_one_letter_code
_entity_poly.pdbx_strand_id
1 'polypeptide(L)'
;MSDNLPTRLATFDQEEDSVLKFKLLVPKNKYLVRTESGGDYGVDLILELKNNQSMTNFRIHMQLKSNSTRKVSNGGTFGFSVPVSTLNYLMNQPRSIFVVYVEKSNCFLWEWVAEINKVCIDKGMELSSTTQKEVKYEFQKELAYKSFDEIFNMVTNHGTFTREVSLRLMNGFEVVPGVGGQIVDTIDTFRKEYEQAQELEKGYKFAKALEKYDALSKFLKTEGIYAKCAILAESINDYKRAISYCDKILNNNTCHFEANIIKGTSLGQLRKYREAITVLEKALSLEENFIVLNNLGYSWWMNNHPEKATKYYLRILQVDQSKAVQTHINLALCYDQMFNFSEAFRHIAIALEIDPSSSKALAIAGKFHRFFGRNDIAEEYFRRSLDINPHDYVAISGLALILVERRESFEAAHYFGIWMKDHGQTLFKNKRKKEQNVLIVDMTWRSINPILLKQLTKRKFMVSFENGEEHHIEIQKKDWVAIGAILEKTEDVEIPILPYLLKVYEQEQDAVQTIKQILQRVSLTQYAFMPDTYVDVNSSIQVIIKELEKSVFFTIVFNDFRITGSTNASDKVGFKQFIKSFSSSKEIQIHIRDESKRKNIIISGVKKVFIS
;
A
#
# COMPACT_ATOMS: atom_id res chain seq x y z
N MET A 1 -75.29 -11.32 -38.93
CA MET A 1 -73.84 -11.07 -39.12
C MET A 1 -73.46 -9.89 -38.26
N SER A 2 -72.80 -10.14 -37.13
CA SER A 2 -71.91 -9.19 -36.47
C SER A 2 -70.91 -9.98 -35.62
N ASP A 3 -69.79 -9.34 -35.31
CA ASP A 3 -68.89 -9.66 -34.18
C ASP A 3 -68.12 -10.98 -34.22
N ASN A 4 -67.05 -10.95 -35.02
CA ASN A 4 -65.83 -11.73 -34.77
C ASN A 4 -64.60 -10.85 -35.07
N LEU A 5 -64.36 -9.85 -34.22
CA LEU A 5 -63.09 -9.12 -34.19
C LEU A 5 -62.09 -9.90 -33.32
N PRO A 6 -60.80 -10.00 -33.69
CA PRO A 6 -59.82 -10.76 -32.91
C PRO A 6 -59.63 -10.15 -31.52
N THR A 7 -59.83 -10.94 -30.46
CA THR A 7 -59.44 -10.56 -29.10
C THR A 7 -57.93 -10.50 -28.97
N ARG A 8 -57.40 -9.35 -28.53
CA ARG A 8 -55.97 -9.14 -28.25
C ARG A 8 -55.53 -10.14 -27.17
N LEU A 9 -54.46 -10.90 -27.42
CA LEU A 9 -53.92 -11.85 -26.44
C LEU A 9 -53.23 -11.06 -25.31
N ALA A 10 -53.50 -11.43 -24.05
CA ALA A 10 -52.97 -10.74 -22.86
C ALA A 10 -51.43 -10.66 -22.81
N THR A 11 -50.72 -11.53 -23.54
CA THR A 11 -49.26 -11.48 -23.70
C THR A 11 -48.78 -10.23 -24.46
N PHE A 12 -49.56 -9.70 -25.41
CA PHE A 12 -49.21 -8.47 -26.12
C PHE A 12 -49.34 -7.24 -25.21
N ASP A 13 -50.38 -7.17 -24.38
CA ASP A 13 -50.54 -6.09 -23.40
C ASP A 13 -49.41 -6.13 -22.35
N GLN A 14 -48.97 -7.33 -21.98
CA GLN A 14 -47.87 -7.57 -21.04
C GLN A 14 -46.51 -7.12 -21.60
N GLU A 15 -46.22 -7.41 -22.88
CA GLU A 15 -45.00 -6.93 -23.55
C GLU A 15 -45.04 -5.40 -23.73
N GLU A 16 -46.17 -4.84 -24.16
CA GLU A 16 -46.35 -3.39 -24.38
C GLU A 16 -46.19 -2.58 -23.08
N ASP A 17 -46.77 -3.04 -21.96
CA ASP A 17 -46.59 -2.43 -20.63
C ASP A 17 -45.13 -2.52 -20.14
N SER A 18 -44.47 -3.66 -20.35
CA SER A 18 -43.05 -3.82 -19.95
C SER A 18 -42.14 -2.85 -20.71
N VAL A 19 -42.36 -2.66 -22.01
CA VAL A 19 -41.64 -1.70 -22.86
C VAL A 19 -41.94 -0.25 -22.45
N LEU A 20 -43.18 0.06 -22.11
CA LEU A 20 -43.57 1.39 -21.63
C LEU A 20 -42.87 1.74 -20.31
N LYS A 21 -42.93 0.84 -19.32
CA LYS A 21 -42.26 1.01 -18.02
C LYS A 21 -40.75 1.11 -18.16
N PHE A 22 -40.15 0.31 -19.04
CA PHE A 22 -38.73 0.42 -19.36
C PHE A 22 -38.37 1.79 -19.95
N LYS A 23 -39.15 2.30 -20.92
CA LYS A 23 -38.95 3.64 -21.50
C LYS A 23 -39.09 4.79 -20.49
N LEU A 24 -39.84 4.60 -19.40
CA LEU A 24 -39.94 5.56 -18.30
C LEU A 24 -38.73 5.52 -17.36
N LEU A 25 -38.13 4.34 -17.16
CA LEU A 25 -36.96 4.12 -16.31
C LEU A 25 -35.65 4.66 -16.94
N VAL A 26 -35.52 4.62 -18.27
CA VAL A 26 -34.28 4.99 -18.98
C VAL A 26 -33.94 6.49 -18.87
N PRO A 27 -32.72 6.87 -18.42
CA PRO A 27 -32.28 8.26 -18.37
C PRO A 27 -32.17 8.92 -19.76
N LYS A 28 -33.15 9.75 -20.12
CA LYS A 28 -33.28 10.39 -21.46
C LYS A 28 -32.13 11.33 -21.85
N ASN A 29 -31.37 11.81 -20.86
CA ASN A 29 -30.15 12.61 -21.05
C ASN A 29 -28.94 11.77 -21.52
N LYS A 30 -28.89 10.48 -21.18
CA LYS A 30 -27.80 9.56 -21.55
C LYS A 30 -28.15 8.62 -22.70
N TYR A 31 -29.44 8.40 -22.95
CA TYR A 31 -29.90 7.38 -23.90
C TYR A 31 -31.02 7.86 -24.84
N LEU A 32 -31.10 7.19 -26.00
CA LEU A 32 -32.26 7.14 -26.86
C LEU A 32 -32.71 5.67 -26.97
N VAL A 33 -33.95 5.39 -26.56
CA VAL A 33 -34.55 4.07 -26.77
C VAL A 33 -35.09 4.00 -28.20
N ARG A 34 -34.64 3.01 -28.96
CA ARG A 34 -35.15 2.65 -30.29
C ARG A 34 -35.76 1.26 -30.25
N THR A 35 -36.72 1.02 -31.14
CA THR A 35 -37.24 -0.31 -31.50
C THR A 35 -36.62 -0.73 -32.82
N GLU A 36 -36.26 -2.00 -33.01
CA GLU A 36 -35.93 -2.49 -34.35
C GLU A 36 -37.18 -2.54 -35.23
N SER A 37 -36.98 -2.41 -36.55
CA SER A 37 -38.04 -2.41 -37.55
C SER A 37 -37.73 -3.46 -38.62
N GLY A 38 -38.12 -4.72 -38.38
CA GLY A 38 -37.98 -5.79 -39.38
C GLY A 38 -37.78 -7.20 -38.82
N GLY A 39 -38.76 -7.74 -38.10
CA GLY A 39 -38.77 -9.12 -37.59
C GLY A 39 -37.98 -9.32 -36.29
N ASP A 40 -38.58 -9.98 -35.30
CA ASP A 40 -37.91 -10.30 -34.04
C ASP A 40 -36.96 -11.50 -34.23
N TYR A 41 -35.67 -11.21 -34.25
CA TYR A 41 -34.59 -12.21 -34.23
C TYR A 41 -33.89 -12.29 -32.86
N GLY A 42 -34.40 -11.60 -31.82
CA GLY A 42 -33.87 -11.63 -30.45
C GLY A 42 -33.46 -10.26 -29.88
N VAL A 43 -33.96 -9.15 -30.43
CA VAL A 43 -33.74 -7.78 -29.92
C VAL A 43 -35.07 -7.03 -29.92
N ASP A 44 -35.60 -6.76 -28.73
CA ASP A 44 -36.84 -5.97 -28.60
C ASP A 44 -36.53 -4.46 -28.64
N LEU A 45 -35.38 -4.05 -28.10
CA LEU A 45 -35.01 -2.65 -27.92
C LEU A 45 -33.51 -2.41 -28.11
N ILE A 46 -33.16 -1.23 -28.64
CA ILE A 46 -31.80 -0.74 -28.74
C ILE A 46 -31.66 0.54 -27.90
N LEU A 47 -30.69 0.57 -26.98
CA LEU A 47 -30.28 1.80 -26.30
C LEU A 47 -29.12 2.43 -27.05
N GLU A 48 -29.33 3.57 -27.70
CA GLU A 48 -28.26 4.36 -28.32
C GLU A 48 -27.80 5.46 -27.38
N LEU A 49 -26.48 5.55 -27.14
CA LEU A 49 -25.90 6.47 -26.17
C LEU A 49 -25.82 7.90 -26.71
N LYS A 50 -25.97 8.87 -25.80
CA LYS A 50 -25.86 10.31 -26.04
C LYS A 50 -24.74 10.92 -25.20
N ASN A 51 -24.09 11.94 -25.76
CA ASN A 51 -23.28 12.87 -24.98
C ASN A 51 -23.85 14.28 -25.21
N ASN A 52 -24.41 14.89 -24.16
CA ASN A 52 -25.18 16.13 -24.22
C ASN A 52 -26.32 16.07 -25.27
N GLN A 53 -26.16 16.72 -26.41
CA GLN A 53 -27.12 16.74 -27.52
C GLN A 53 -26.72 15.85 -28.71
N SER A 54 -25.51 15.28 -28.69
CA SER A 54 -24.94 14.51 -29.81
C SER A 54 -25.08 13.01 -29.59
N MET A 55 -25.48 12.28 -30.61
CA MET A 55 -25.45 10.80 -30.59
C MET A 55 -24.00 10.31 -30.67
N THR A 56 -23.63 9.32 -29.86
CA THR A 56 -22.26 8.77 -29.86
C THR A 56 -22.05 7.67 -30.92
N ASN A 57 -23.14 7.21 -31.54
CA ASN A 57 -23.26 6.01 -32.37
C ASN A 57 -22.92 4.69 -31.65
N PHE A 58 -22.69 4.69 -30.33
CA PHE A 58 -22.62 3.46 -29.54
C PHE A 58 -24.02 2.97 -29.19
N ARG A 59 -24.27 1.69 -29.42
CA ARG A 59 -25.56 1.03 -29.25
C ARG A 59 -25.42 -0.20 -28.36
N ILE A 60 -26.46 -0.46 -27.57
CA ILE A 60 -26.63 -1.67 -26.78
C ILE A 60 -27.87 -2.36 -27.32
N HIS A 61 -27.72 -3.61 -27.75
CA HIS A 61 -28.84 -4.45 -28.14
C HIS A 61 -29.40 -5.14 -26.89
N MET A 62 -30.72 -5.18 -26.76
CA MET A 62 -31.40 -5.72 -25.58
C MET A 62 -32.58 -6.60 -25.97
N GLN A 63 -32.66 -7.78 -25.35
CA GLN A 63 -33.91 -8.50 -25.21
C GLN A 63 -34.53 -8.16 -23.84
N LEU A 64 -35.81 -7.80 -23.84
CA LEU A 64 -36.65 -7.55 -22.69
C LEU A 64 -37.78 -8.58 -22.67
N LYS A 65 -37.81 -9.44 -21.65
CA LYS A 65 -38.94 -10.37 -21.41
C LYS A 65 -39.64 -10.06 -20.09
N SER A 66 -40.90 -10.42 -19.98
CA SER A 66 -41.76 -10.12 -18.82
C SER A 66 -42.15 -11.39 -18.05
N ASN A 67 -42.43 -11.24 -16.75
CA ASN A 67 -42.97 -12.31 -15.92
C ASN A 67 -44.03 -11.78 -14.93
N SER A 68 -45.27 -12.21 -15.16
CA SER A 68 -46.45 -11.91 -14.35
C SER A 68 -46.71 -12.93 -13.24
N THR A 69 -46.15 -14.14 -13.34
CA THR A 69 -46.54 -15.28 -12.51
C THR A 69 -45.81 -15.36 -11.17
N ARG A 70 -44.53 -14.99 -11.13
CA ARG A 70 -43.65 -15.13 -9.96
C ARG A 70 -43.14 -13.75 -9.50
N LYS A 71 -42.82 -13.63 -8.21
CA LYS A 71 -42.11 -12.47 -7.62
C LYS A 71 -40.63 -12.78 -7.43
N VAL A 72 -39.81 -11.76 -7.26
CA VAL A 72 -38.40 -11.90 -6.82
C VAL A 72 -38.36 -12.57 -5.44
N SER A 73 -37.34 -13.41 -5.20
CA SER A 73 -37.16 -14.09 -3.92
C SER A 73 -36.74 -13.12 -2.82
N ASN A 74 -36.92 -13.49 -1.55
CA ASN A 74 -36.49 -12.66 -0.41
C ASN A 74 -34.96 -12.43 -0.38
N GLY A 75 -34.17 -13.22 -1.13
CA GLY A 75 -32.73 -13.04 -1.30
C GLY A 75 -32.34 -12.13 -2.47
N GLY A 76 -33.29 -11.46 -3.12
CA GLY A 76 -33.04 -10.57 -4.27
C GLY A 76 -32.80 -11.30 -5.61
N THR A 77 -32.95 -12.62 -5.65
CA THR A 77 -32.66 -13.42 -6.85
C THR A 77 -33.92 -13.86 -7.60
N PHE A 78 -33.80 -14.04 -8.92
CA PHE A 78 -34.89 -14.51 -9.78
C PHE A 78 -34.40 -15.47 -10.89
N GLY A 79 -34.90 -16.71 -10.88
CA GLY A 79 -34.56 -17.73 -11.87
C GLY A 79 -35.45 -17.66 -13.13
N PHE A 80 -34.83 -17.41 -14.28
CA PHE A 80 -35.50 -17.32 -15.59
C PHE A 80 -34.81 -18.21 -16.63
N SER A 81 -35.58 -18.76 -17.58
CA SER A 81 -35.06 -19.53 -18.71
C SER A 81 -34.78 -18.60 -19.89
N VAL A 82 -33.51 -18.49 -20.27
CA VAL A 82 -33.05 -17.62 -21.35
C VAL A 82 -32.88 -18.46 -22.63
N PRO A 83 -33.55 -18.13 -23.76
CA PRO A 83 -33.40 -18.88 -25.01
C PRO A 83 -31.96 -18.83 -25.55
N VAL A 84 -31.43 -19.99 -25.96
CA VAL A 84 -30.09 -20.09 -26.55
C VAL A 84 -30.03 -19.39 -27.91
N SER A 85 -31.12 -19.37 -28.67
CA SER A 85 -31.24 -18.57 -29.90
C SER A 85 -31.03 -17.07 -29.64
N THR A 86 -31.69 -16.51 -28.62
CA THR A 86 -31.50 -15.11 -28.19
C THR A 86 -30.06 -14.87 -27.75
N LEU A 87 -29.46 -15.76 -26.94
CA LEU A 87 -28.07 -15.60 -26.51
C LEU A 87 -27.12 -15.60 -27.69
N ASN A 88 -27.26 -16.53 -28.64
CA ASN A 88 -26.43 -16.58 -29.84
C ASN A 88 -26.59 -15.32 -30.72
N TYR A 89 -27.82 -14.79 -30.85
CA TYR A 89 -28.05 -13.54 -31.57
C TYR A 89 -27.39 -12.34 -30.87
N LEU A 90 -27.66 -12.18 -29.58
CA LEU A 90 -27.13 -11.06 -28.77
C LEU A 90 -25.62 -11.12 -28.57
N MET A 91 -25.00 -12.30 -28.60
CA MET A 91 -23.53 -12.47 -28.54
C MET A 91 -22.81 -11.93 -29.78
N ASN A 92 -23.48 -11.91 -30.95
CA ASN A 92 -22.93 -11.28 -32.16
C ASN A 92 -22.96 -9.74 -32.11
N GLN A 93 -23.74 -9.17 -31.19
CA GLN A 93 -23.84 -7.73 -31.00
C GLN A 93 -22.95 -7.29 -29.82
N PRO A 94 -22.03 -6.31 -30.00
CA PRO A 94 -21.13 -5.89 -28.94
C PRO A 94 -21.90 -5.40 -27.69
N ARG A 95 -21.70 -6.11 -26.57
CA ARG A 95 -22.14 -5.70 -25.22
C ARG A 95 -23.65 -5.58 -25.05
N SER A 96 -24.35 -6.55 -25.59
CA SER A 96 -25.78 -6.76 -25.35
C SER A 96 -26.09 -7.06 -23.88
N ILE A 97 -27.31 -6.70 -23.47
CA ILE A 97 -27.87 -7.02 -22.15
C ILE A 97 -29.16 -7.84 -22.30
N PHE A 98 -29.43 -8.69 -21.32
CA PHE A 98 -30.72 -9.37 -21.19
C PHE A 98 -31.46 -8.82 -19.99
N VAL A 99 -32.73 -8.46 -20.15
CA VAL A 99 -33.56 -7.83 -19.11
C VAL A 99 -34.85 -8.62 -18.89
N VAL A 100 -35.20 -8.81 -17.62
CA VAL A 100 -36.45 -9.44 -17.18
C VAL A 100 -37.24 -8.46 -16.33
N TYR A 101 -38.44 -8.09 -16.78
CA TYR A 101 -39.41 -7.35 -15.98
C TYR A 101 -40.23 -8.30 -15.11
N VAL A 102 -40.22 -8.11 -13.78
CA VAL A 102 -40.93 -8.96 -12.81
C VAL A 102 -42.10 -8.18 -12.22
N GLU A 103 -43.28 -8.31 -12.81
CA GLU A 103 -44.46 -7.47 -12.51
C GLU A 103 -44.88 -7.52 -11.05
N LYS A 104 -44.90 -8.72 -10.43
CA LYS A 104 -45.28 -8.90 -9.02
C LYS A 104 -44.32 -8.25 -8.02
N SER A 105 -43.12 -7.87 -8.48
CA SER A 105 -42.14 -7.08 -7.72
C SER A 105 -41.98 -5.66 -8.27
N ASN A 106 -42.64 -5.34 -9.40
CA ASN A 106 -42.53 -4.11 -10.17
C ASN A 106 -41.09 -3.62 -10.39
N CYS A 107 -40.17 -4.53 -10.65
CA CYS A 107 -38.75 -4.24 -10.85
C CYS A 107 -38.22 -4.86 -12.15
N PHE A 108 -37.14 -4.29 -12.68
CA PHE A 108 -36.39 -4.85 -13.80
C PHE A 108 -35.11 -5.48 -13.26
N LEU A 109 -34.83 -6.72 -13.67
CA LEU A 109 -33.55 -7.38 -13.41
C LEU A 109 -32.79 -7.51 -14.71
N TRP A 110 -31.46 -7.44 -14.68
CA TRP A 110 -30.64 -7.46 -15.89
C TRP A 110 -29.32 -8.20 -15.70
N GLU A 111 -28.70 -8.58 -16.81
CA GLU A 111 -27.30 -9.02 -16.84
C GLU A 111 -26.69 -8.80 -18.24
N TRP A 112 -25.37 -8.67 -18.30
CA TRP A 112 -24.60 -8.73 -19.54
C TRP A 112 -24.69 -10.13 -20.16
N VAL A 113 -24.99 -10.21 -21.46
CA VAL A 113 -25.10 -11.50 -22.17
C VAL A 113 -23.79 -12.30 -22.10
N ALA A 114 -22.65 -11.62 -22.05
CA ALA A 114 -21.34 -12.23 -21.85
C ALA A 114 -21.18 -12.93 -20.49
N GLU A 115 -21.76 -12.40 -19.40
CA GLU A 115 -21.71 -13.04 -18.07
C GLU A 115 -22.68 -14.22 -17.99
N ILE A 116 -23.82 -14.16 -18.69
CA ILE A 116 -24.71 -15.33 -18.86
C ILE A 116 -23.95 -16.45 -19.61
N ASN A 117 -23.29 -16.12 -20.72
CA ASN A 117 -22.49 -17.08 -21.49
C ASN A 117 -21.30 -17.64 -20.67
N LYS A 118 -20.65 -16.82 -19.84
CA LYS A 118 -19.59 -17.30 -18.94
C LYS A 118 -20.09 -18.39 -17.99
N VAL A 119 -21.27 -18.20 -17.40
CA VAL A 119 -21.92 -19.23 -16.56
C VAL A 119 -22.32 -20.49 -17.35
N CYS A 120 -22.54 -20.40 -18.67
CA CYS A 120 -22.69 -21.58 -19.54
C CYS A 120 -21.35 -22.32 -19.70
N ILE A 121 -20.28 -21.59 -20.02
CA ILE A 121 -18.93 -22.14 -20.22
C ILE A 121 -18.43 -22.81 -18.93
N ASP A 122 -18.61 -22.18 -17.77
CA ASP A 122 -18.25 -22.72 -16.46
C ASP A 122 -19.01 -24.02 -16.12
N LYS A 123 -20.16 -24.27 -16.77
CA LYS A 123 -20.96 -25.50 -16.69
C LYS A 123 -20.66 -26.49 -17.83
N GLY A 124 -19.65 -26.24 -18.66
CA GLY A 124 -19.27 -27.08 -19.79
C GLY A 124 -20.21 -26.98 -21.00
N MET A 125 -21.02 -25.91 -21.10
CA MET A 125 -21.94 -25.68 -22.21
C MET A 125 -21.38 -24.62 -23.17
N GLU A 126 -21.26 -24.99 -24.45
CA GLU A 126 -20.91 -24.08 -25.54
C GLU A 126 -22.17 -23.73 -26.34
N LEU A 127 -22.53 -22.43 -26.41
CA LEU A 127 -23.80 -21.98 -27.01
C LEU A 127 -23.90 -22.21 -28.53
N SER A 128 -22.76 -22.31 -29.22
CA SER A 128 -22.66 -22.55 -30.67
C SER A 128 -22.96 -24.00 -31.08
N SER A 129 -22.73 -24.96 -30.19
CA SER A 129 -22.78 -26.41 -30.47
C SER A 129 -23.78 -27.19 -29.59
N THR A 130 -24.36 -26.57 -28.57
CA THR A 130 -25.33 -27.19 -27.68
C THR A 130 -26.66 -27.56 -28.36
N THR A 131 -27.23 -28.70 -27.96
CA THR A 131 -28.58 -29.13 -28.35
C THR A 131 -29.68 -28.57 -27.43
N GLN A 132 -29.30 -27.92 -26.33
CA GLN A 132 -30.23 -27.36 -25.35
C GLN A 132 -30.84 -26.05 -25.85
N LYS A 133 -32.16 -25.91 -25.77
CA LYS A 133 -32.89 -24.74 -26.30
C LYS A 133 -32.89 -23.51 -25.38
N GLU A 134 -32.77 -23.72 -24.07
CA GLU A 134 -32.87 -22.66 -23.05
C GLU A 134 -31.88 -22.89 -21.90
N VAL A 135 -31.28 -21.83 -21.37
CA VAL A 135 -30.41 -21.87 -20.19
C VAL A 135 -31.11 -21.22 -19.01
N LYS A 136 -31.21 -21.93 -17.87
CA LYS A 136 -31.70 -21.35 -16.63
C LYS A 136 -30.62 -20.49 -15.98
N TYR A 137 -30.87 -19.19 -15.89
CA TYR A 137 -30.01 -18.19 -15.26
C TYR A 137 -30.68 -17.59 -14.03
N GLU A 138 -29.88 -17.21 -13.02
CA GLU A 138 -30.37 -16.54 -11.80
C GLU A 138 -29.95 -15.07 -11.82
N PHE A 139 -30.91 -14.19 -12.13
CA PHE A 139 -30.69 -12.75 -12.14
C PHE A 139 -30.65 -12.22 -10.70
N GLN A 140 -29.67 -11.37 -10.41
CA GLN A 140 -29.45 -10.77 -9.08
C GLN A 140 -29.30 -9.24 -9.13
N LYS A 141 -29.02 -8.66 -10.31
CA LYS A 141 -28.81 -7.22 -10.48
C LYS A 141 -30.12 -6.54 -10.84
N GLU A 142 -30.57 -5.61 -10.00
CA GLU A 142 -31.65 -4.70 -10.36
C GLU A 142 -31.16 -3.65 -11.37
N LEU A 143 -31.99 -3.36 -12.36
CA LEU A 143 -31.75 -2.30 -13.33
C LEU A 143 -32.31 -1.00 -12.75
N ALA A 144 -31.45 -0.22 -12.10
CA ALA A 144 -31.77 1.05 -11.49
C ALA A 144 -30.90 2.17 -12.10
N TYR A 145 -31.11 3.42 -11.66
CA TYR A 145 -30.39 4.59 -12.19
C TYR A 145 -28.85 4.42 -12.18
N LYS A 146 -28.27 3.86 -11.10
CA LYS A 146 -26.83 3.57 -11.01
C LYS A 146 -26.38 2.50 -12.01
N SER A 147 -27.23 1.52 -12.33
CA SER A 147 -26.95 0.48 -13.32
C SER A 147 -26.81 1.10 -14.72
N PHE A 148 -27.59 2.13 -15.04
CA PHE A 148 -27.41 2.91 -16.27
C PHE A 148 -26.07 3.68 -16.30
N ASP A 149 -25.59 4.19 -15.17
CA ASP A 149 -24.26 4.82 -15.10
C ASP A 149 -23.14 3.81 -15.35
N GLU A 150 -23.23 2.61 -14.78
CA GLU A 150 -22.32 1.48 -15.05
C GLU A 150 -22.32 1.12 -16.54
N ILE A 151 -23.49 0.85 -17.10
CA ILE A 151 -23.70 0.50 -18.52
C ILE A 151 -23.12 1.58 -19.44
N PHE A 152 -23.44 2.85 -19.18
CA PHE A 152 -22.98 3.99 -19.98
C PHE A 152 -21.45 4.09 -20.00
N ASN A 153 -20.83 4.08 -18.81
CA ASN A 153 -19.39 4.20 -18.66
C ASN A 153 -18.67 3.00 -19.28
N MET A 154 -19.18 1.78 -19.05
CA MET A 154 -18.59 0.57 -19.61
C MET A 154 -18.60 0.63 -21.14
N VAL A 155 -19.77 0.83 -21.75
CA VAL A 155 -19.96 0.83 -23.21
C VAL A 155 -19.18 1.96 -23.88
N THR A 156 -19.23 3.17 -23.32
CA THR A 156 -18.48 4.32 -23.86
C THR A 156 -16.98 4.05 -23.85
N ASN A 157 -16.39 3.62 -22.73
CA ASN A 157 -14.95 3.42 -22.58
C ASN A 157 -14.37 2.37 -23.55
N HIS A 158 -15.15 1.36 -23.90
CA HIS A 158 -14.73 0.33 -24.85
C HIS A 158 -15.00 0.74 -26.30
N GLY A 159 -16.13 1.38 -26.57
CA GLY A 159 -16.45 1.91 -27.89
C GLY A 159 -15.42 2.96 -28.34
N THR A 160 -15.00 3.86 -27.44
CA THR A 160 -13.92 4.82 -27.71
C THR A 160 -12.59 4.10 -27.90
N PHE A 161 -12.24 3.16 -27.02
CA PHE A 161 -11.01 2.35 -27.15
C PHE A 161 -10.94 1.61 -28.50
N THR A 162 -11.96 0.83 -28.88
CA THR A 162 -11.99 0.12 -30.15
C THR A 162 -11.90 1.08 -31.33
N ARG A 163 -12.61 2.21 -31.29
CA ARG A 163 -12.53 3.24 -32.35
C ARG A 163 -11.12 3.86 -32.45
N GLU A 164 -10.48 4.18 -31.33
CA GLU A 164 -9.10 4.70 -31.30
C GLU A 164 -8.08 3.67 -31.84
N VAL A 165 -8.21 2.40 -31.43
CA VAL A 165 -7.36 1.30 -31.91
C VAL A 165 -7.53 1.14 -33.43
N SER A 166 -8.76 1.04 -33.93
CA SER A 166 -9.03 0.90 -35.37
C SER A 166 -8.50 2.08 -36.18
N LEU A 167 -8.70 3.32 -35.73
CA LEU A 167 -8.18 4.52 -36.41
C LEU A 167 -6.65 4.55 -36.44
N ARG A 168 -5.98 4.14 -35.35
CA ARG A 168 -4.51 4.10 -35.30
C ARG A 168 -3.91 2.95 -36.13
N LEU A 169 -4.62 1.82 -36.26
CA LEU A 169 -4.23 0.76 -37.19
C LEU A 169 -4.42 1.22 -38.65
N MET A 170 -5.56 1.84 -38.99
CA MET A 170 -5.80 2.38 -40.34
C MET A 170 -4.80 3.48 -40.75
N ASN A 171 -4.29 4.28 -39.79
CA ASN A 171 -3.29 5.30 -40.06
C ASN A 171 -1.84 4.80 -39.96
N GLY A 172 -1.60 3.64 -39.33
CA GLY A 172 -0.28 3.06 -39.09
C GLY A 172 0.15 2.02 -40.12
N PHE A 173 -0.79 1.49 -40.90
CA PHE A 173 -0.57 0.59 -42.02
C PHE A 173 -1.10 1.26 -43.30
N GLU A 174 -0.31 1.26 -44.38
CA GLU A 174 -0.88 1.55 -45.70
C GLU A 174 -2.00 0.53 -45.97
N VAL A 175 -3.20 1.04 -46.30
CA VAL A 175 -4.39 0.19 -46.48
C VAL A 175 -4.29 -0.55 -47.81
N VAL A 176 -3.51 -1.63 -47.83
CA VAL A 176 -3.47 -2.59 -48.92
C VAL A 176 -4.81 -3.35 -48.94
N PRO A 177 -5.56 -3.37 -50.07
CA PRO A 177 -6.81 -4.12 -50.16
C PRO A 177 -6.57 -5.61 -49.89
N GLY A 178 -7.23 -6.15 -48.85
CA GLY A 178 -7.12 -7.57 -48.45
C GLY A 178 -6.59 -7.83 -47.03
N VAL A 179 -6.00 -6.84 -46.35
CA VAL A 179 -5.37 -7.01 -45.02
C VAL A 179 -6.39 -7.04 -43.85
N GLY A 180 -7.70 -7.04 -44.15
CA GLY A 180 -8.78 -6.96 -43.15
C GLY A 180 -8.70 -8.01 -42.03
N GLY A 181 -8.31 -9.26 -42.36
CA GLY A 181 -8.15 -10.33 -41.36
C GLY A 181 -7.06 -10.02 -40.32
N GLN A 182 -5.86 -9.65 -40.77
CA GLN A 182 -4.73 -9.34 -39.87
C GLN A 182 -5.00 -8.13 -38.97
N ILE A 183 -5.77 -7.15 -39.45
CA ILE A 183 -6.21 -6.02 -38.63
C ILE A 183 -7.17 -6.49 -37.53
N VAL A 184 -8.14 -7.36 -37.85
CA VAL A 184 -9.07 -7.94 -36.85
C VAL A 184 -8.32 -8.78 -35.81
N ASP A 185 -7.42 -9.68 -36.24
CA ASP A 185 -6.60 -10.50 -35.33
C ASP A 185 -5.76 -9.63 -34.36
N THR A 186 -5.22 -8.52 -34.86
CA THR A 186 -4.45 -7.55 -34.07
C THR A 186 -5.33 -6.80 -33.07
N ILE A 187 -6.53 -6.37 -33.48
CA ILE A 187 -7.53 -5.72 -32.60
C ILE A 187 -7.94 -6.68 -31.48
N ASP A 188 -8.24 -7.94 -31.81
CA ASP A 188 -8.65 -8.96 -30.84
C ASP A 188 -7.51 -9.33 -29.89
N THR A 189 -6.26 -9.33 -30.36
CA THR A 189 -5.07 -9.49 -29.51
C THR A 189 -4.93 -8.35 -28.51
N PHE A 190 -5.03 -7.09 -28.96
CA PHE A 190 -5.01 -5.94 -28.05
C PHE A 190 -6.21 -5.90 -27.09
N ARG A 191 -7.39 -6.38 -27.52
CA ARG A 191 -8.58 -6.51 -26.66
C ARG A 191 -8.31 -7.50 -25.52
N LYS A 192 -7.81 -8.71 -25.83
CA LYS A 192 -7.48 -9.74 -24.83
C LYS A 192 -6.42 -9.25 -23.84
N GLU A 193 -5.38 -8.58 -24.31
CA GLU A 193 -4.33 -7.99 -23.45
C GLU A 193 -4.89 -6.89 -22.53
N TYR A 194 -5.83 -6.07 -23.03
CA TYR A 194 -6.50 -5.03 -22.25
C TYR A 194 -7.44 -5.62 -21.18
N GLU A 195 -8.22 -6.65 -21.54
CA GLU A 195 -9.12 -7.37 -20.63
C GLU A 195 -8.33 -8.05 -19.49
N GLN A 196 -7.23 -8.74 -19.82
CA GLN A 196 -6.31 -9.30 -18.82
C GLN A 196 -5.72 -8.22 -17.89
N ALA A 197 -5.39 -7.05 -18.42
CA ALA A 197 -4.90 -5.93 -17.61
C ALA A 197 -5.98 -5.43 -16.62
N GLN A 198 -7.25 -5.38 -17.04
CA GLN A 198 -8.38 -5.03 -16.18
C GLN A 198 -8.65 -6.09 -15.09
N GLU A 199 -8.52 -7.39 -15.41
CA GLU A 199 -8.62 -8.46 -14.41
C GLU A 199 -7.51 -8.38 -13.36
N LEU A 200 -6.27 -8.08 -13.78
CA LEU A 200 -5.14 -7.86 -12.89
C LEU A 200 -5.32 -6.61 -12.01
N GLU A 201 -5.91 -5.54 -12.55
CA GLU A 201 -6.29 -4.34 -11.79
C GLU A 201 -7.36 -4.65 -10.73
N LYS A 202 -8.46 -5.31 -11.10
CA LYS A 202 -9.51 -5.79 -10.17
C LYS A 202 -8.95 -6.74 -9.10
N GLY A 203 -7.94 -7.53 -9.44
CA GLY A 203 -7.23 -8.43 -8.53
C GLY A 203 -6.12 -7.78 -7.70
N TYR A 204 -6.01 -6.44 -7.68
CA TYR A 204 -4.98 -5.66 -6.97
C TYR A 204 -3.52 -6.03 -7.35
N LYS A 205 -3.30 -6.67 -8.50
CA LYS A 205 -1.97 -7.10 -9.00
C LYS A 205 -1.32 -5.99 -9.81
N PHE A 206 -1.24 -4.78 -9.24
CA PHE A 206 -0.92 -3.53 -9.94
C PHE A 206 0.38 -3.57 -10.76
N ALA A 207 1.45 -4.19 -10.26
CA ALA A 207 2.71 -4.31 -11.00
C ALA A 207 2.55 -5.10 -12.32
N LYS A 208 1.76 -6.18 -12.33
CA LYS A 208 1.49 -6.99 -13.52
C LYS A 208 0.51 -6.30 -14.47
N ALA A 209 -0.50 -5.62 -13.92
CA ALA A 209 -1.39 -4.78 -14.70
C ALA A 209 -0.61 -3.67 -15.44
N LEU A 210 0.37 -3.04 -14.76
CA LEU A 210 1.25 -2.03 -15.36
C LEU A 210 2.13 -2.60 -16.48
N GLU A 211 2.66 -3.81 -16.37
CA GLU A 211 3.43 -4.46 -17.46
C GLU A 211 2.57 -4.63 -18.72
N LYS A 212 1.32 -5.08 -18.56
CA LYS A 212 0.34 -5.23 -19.65
C LYS A 212 -0.04 -3.88 -20.27
N TYR A 213 -0.38 -2.89 -19.45
CA TYR A 213 -0.69 -1.55 -19.94
C TYR A 213 0.52 -0.84 -20.57
N ASP A 214 1.74 -1.04 -20.06
CA ASP A 214 2.95 -0.50 -20.69
C ASP A 214 3.19 -1.10 -22.08
N ALA A 215 3.02 -2.41 -22.24
CA ALA A 215 3.08 -3.08 -23.54
C ALA A 215 2.06 -2.47 -24.52
N LEU A 216 0.79 -2.37 -24.12
CA LEU A 216 -0.25 -1.70 -24.91
C LEU A 216 0.10 -0.23 -25.22
N SER A 217 0.69 0.50 -24.27
CA SER A 217 1.01 1.92 -24.41
C SER A 217 2.01 2.20 -25.53
N LYS A 218 2.92 1.26 -25.82
CA LYS A 218 3.95 1.38 -26.87
C LYS A 218 3.35 1.37 -28.27
N PHE A 219 2.28 0.62 -28.48
CA PHE A 219 1.56 0.54 -29.74
C PHE A 219 0.45 1.59 -29.81
N LEU A 220 -0.46 1.60 -28.83
CA LEU A 220 -1.68 2.39 -28.88
C LEU A 220 -1.41 3.88 -28.64
N LYS A 221 -0.51 4.23 -27.72
CA LYS A 221 -0.08 5.61 -27.42
C LYS A 221 -1.26 6.59 -27.15
N THR A 222 -2.34 6.12 -26.52
CA THR A 222 -3.56 6.91 -26.22
C THR A 222 -3.51 7.49 -24.80
N GLU A 223 -4.20 8.61 -24.56
CA GLU A 223 -4.23 9.26 -23.25
C GLU A 223 -4.81 8.33 -22.16
N GLY A 224 -5.90 7.61 -22.45
CA GLY A 224 -6.51 6.67 -21.51
C GLY A 224 -5.59 5.50 -21.09
N ILE A 225 -4.76 4.98 -22.00
CA ILE A 225 -3.78 3.94 -21.67
C ILE A 225 -2.63 4.52 -20.86
N TYR A 226 -2.13 5.72 -21.20
CA TYR A 226 -1.12 6.38 -20.38
C TYR A 226 -1.63 6.75 -18.98
N ALA A 227 -2.90 7.14 -18.84
CA ALA A 227 -3.52 7.42 -17.54
C ALA A 227 -3.56 6.15 -16.66
N LYS A 228 -3.95 5.00 -17.24
CA LYS A 228 -3.87 3.69 -16.57
C LYS A 228 -2.45 3.35 -16.14
N CYS A 229 -1.45 3.54 -17.01
CA CYS A 229 -0.04 3.34 -16.64
C CYS A 229 0.41 4.29 -15.51
N ALA A 230 -0.02 5.56 -15.53
CA ALA A 230 0.36 6.55 -14.53
C ALA A 230 -0.19 6.19 -13.13
N ILE A 231 -1.48 5.89 -13.04
CA ILE A 231 -2.16 5.49 -11.79
C ILE A 231 -1.52 4.22 -11.20
N LEU A 232 -1.28 3.20 -12.05
CA LEU A 232 -0.70 1.94 -11.58
C LEU A 232 0.78 2.08 -11.18
N ALA A 233 1.54 2.94 -11.87
CA ALA A 233 2.92 3.25 -11.49
C ALA A 233 2.99 4.01 -10.15
N GLU A 234 2.10 4.97 -9.92
CA GLU A 234 1.95 5.65 -8.62
C GLU A 234 1.56 4.67 -7.51
N SER A 235 0.59 3.78 -7.78
CA SER A 235 0.10 2.76 -6.83
C SER A 235 1.17 1.77 -6.36
N ILE A 236 2.25 1.58 -7.12
CA ILE A 236 3.41 0.76 -6.75
C ILE A 236 4.63 1.58 -6.29
N ASN A 237 4.46 2.88 -6.05
CA ASN A 237 5.51 3.85 -5.69
C ASN A 237 6.60 4.06 -6.77
N ASP A 238 6.34 3.73 -8.04
CA ASP A 238 7.23 4.05 -9.17
C ASP A 238 6.91 5.43 -9.74
N TYR A 239 7.16 6.43 -8.91
CA TYR A 239 6.91 7.84 -9.21
C TYR A 239 7.62 8.33 -10.48
N LYS A 240 8.76 7.71 -10.86
CA LYS A 240 9.49 8.06 -12.09
C LYS A 240 8.74 7.61 -13.33
N ARG A 241 8.22 6.36 -13.35
CA ARG A 241 7.35 5.91 -14.45
C ARG A 241 6.03 6.68 -14.47
N ALA A 242 5.42 6.94 -13.31
CA ALA A 242 4.18 7.72 -13.22
C ALA A 242 4.32 9.10 -13.89
N ILE A 243 5.36 9.86 -13.53
CA ILE A 243 5.68 11.15 -14.17
C ILE A 243 5.88 10.98 -15.69
N SER A 244 6.63 9.96 -16.14
CA SER A 244 6.88 9.75 -17.56
C SER A 244 5.62 9.47 -18.39
N TYR A 245 4.61 8.78 -17.85
CA TYR A 245 3.33 8.62 -18.53
C TYR A 245 2.47 9.90 -18.45
N CYS A 246 2.49 10.62 -17.32
CA CYS A 246 1.84 11.93 -17.23
C CYS A 246 2.41 12.93 -18.25
N ASP A 247 3.72 12.95 -18.46
CA ASP A 247 4.36 13.81 -19.47
C ASP A 247 3.88 13.47 -20.89
N LYS A 248 3.68 12.19 -21.22
CA LYS A 248 3.12 11.79 -22.53
C LYS A 248 1.67 12.26 -22.74
N ILE A 249 0.88 12.37 -21.67
CA ILE A 249 -0.47 12.94 -21.71
C ILE A 249 -0.37 14.46 -21.86
N LEU A 250 0.38 15.12 -20.96
CA LEU A 250 0.47 16.57 -20.85
C LEU A 250 1.16 17.24 -22.05
N ASN A 251 1.94 16.49 -22.84
CA ASN A 251 2.49 16.97 -24.12
C ASN A 251 1.41 17.23 -25.18
N ASN A 252 0.29 16.50 -25.15
CA ASN A 252 -0.83 16.68 -26.08
C ASN A 252 -1.96 17.50 -25.44
N ASN A 253 -2.22 17.26 -24.16
CA ASN A 253 -3.30 17.86 -23.39
C ASN A 253 -2.75 18.43 -22.08
N THR A 254 -2.20 19.65 -22.14
CA THR A 254 -1.60 20.36 -21.00
C THR A 254 -2.58 20.61 -19.84
N CYS A 255 -3.88 20.57 -20.12
CA CYS A 255 -4.98 20.80 -19.19
C CYS A 255 -5.66 19.52 -18.69
N HIS A 256 -5.04 18.34 -18.85
CA HIS A 256 -5.60 17.10 -18.29
C HIS A 256 -5.46 17.09 -16.75
N PHE A 257 -6.59 17.10 -16.05
CA PHE A 257 -6.66 17.32 -14.60
C PHE A 257 -5.93 16.24 -13.79
N GLU A 258 -6.31 14.97 -13.99
CA GLU A 258 -5.77 13.81 -13.29
C GLU A 258 -4.27 13.64 -13.53
N ALA A 259 -3.80 13.86 -14.77
CA ALA A 259 -2.39 13.78 -15.11
C ALA A 259 -1.56 14.86 -14.39
N ASN A 260 -2.10 16.07 -14.19
CA ASN A 260 -1.46 17.08 -13.36
C ASN A 260 -1.45 16.67 -11.87
N ILE A 261 -2.53 16.08 -11.34
CA ILE A 261 -2.57 15.57 -9.95
C ILE A 261 -1.53 14.46 -9.71
N ILE A 262 -1.51 13.42 -10.54
CA ILE A 262 -0.61 12.26 -10.39
C ILE A 262 0.84 12.70 -10.52
N LYS A 263 1.15 13.55 -11.52
CA LYS A 263 2.49 14.12 -11.70
C LYS A 263 2.90 14.96 -10.49
N GLY A 264 2.03 15.85 -10.01
CA GLY A 264 2.28 16.69 -8.83
C GLY A 264 2.56 15.88 -7.57
N THR A 265 1.73 14.87 -7.30
CA THR A 265 1.87 13.93 -6.18
C THR A 265 3.18 13.15 -6.26
N SER A 266 3.47 12.58 -7.43
CA SER A 266 4.73 11.85 -7.71
C SER A 266 5.98 12.73 -7.56
N LEU A 267 5.92 14.00 -7.99
CA LEU A 267 7.00 14.98 -7.80
C LEU A 267 7.20 15.29 -6.31
N GLY A 268 6.12 15.44 -5.54
CA GLY A 268 6.17 15.61 -4.09
C GLY A 268 6.83 14.44 -3.37
N GLN A 269 6.51 13.20 -3.75
CA GLN A 269 7.14 11.99 -3.21
C GLN A 269 8.64 11.87 -3.56
N LEU A 270 9.03 12.35 -4.74
CA LEU A 270 10.44 12.50 -5.15
C LEU A 270 11.13 13.75 -4.55
N ARG A 271 10.48 14.45 -3.61
CA ARG A 271 10.96 15.70 -2.95
C ARG A 271 11.23 16.87 -3.91
N LYS A 272 10.68 16.82 -5.12
CA LYS A 272 10.74 17.89 -6.15
C LYS A 272 9.63 18.92 -5.92
N TYR A 273 9.53 19.45 -4.70
CA TYR A 273 8.35 20.21 -4.25
C TYR A 273 8.05 21.46 -5.08
N ARG A 274 9.07 22.16 -5.61
CA ARG A 274 8.87 23.32 -6.50
C ARG A 274 8.20 22.93 -7.81
N GLU A 275 8.63 21.83 -8.42
CA GLU A 275 8.00 21.29 -9.64
C GLU A 275 6.58 20.78 -9.33
N ALA A 276 6.38 20.14 -8.18
CA ALA A 276 5.07 19.68 -7.72
C ALA A 276 4.07 20.85 -7.60
N ILE A 277 4.46 21.95 -6.93
CA ILE A 277 3.64 23.15 -6.78
C ILE A 277 3.17 23.67 -8.14
N THR A 278 4.10 23.90 -9.09
CA THR A 278 3.76 24.46 -10.42
C THR A 278 2.80 23.56 -11.22
N VAL A 279 2.87 22.24 -11.06
CA VAL A 279 1.96 21.30 -11.73
C VAL A 279 0.60 21.25 -11.00
N LEU A 280 0.59 21.27 -9.67
CA LEU A 280 -0.64 21.25 -8.88
C LEU A 280 -1.40 22.59 -8.92
N GLU A 281 -0.73 23.72 -9.14
CA GLU A 281 -1.37 25.02 -9.41
C GLU A 281 -2.16 24.99 -10.73
N LYS A 282 -1.70 24.24 -11.74
CA LYS A 282 -2.48 23.98 -12.95
C LYS A 282 -3.71 23.13 -12.65
N ALA A 283 -3.56 22.05 -11.87
CA ALA A 283 -4.72 21.26 -11.44
C ALA A 283 -5.76 22.13 -10.71
N LEU A 284 -5.32 22.98 -9.77
CA LEU A 284 -6.18 23.90 -9.03
C LEU A 284 -6.92 24.91 -9.92
N SER A 285 -6.31 25.32 -11.04
CA SER A 285 -6.96 26.21 -12.02
C SER A 285 -8.06 25.53 -12.86
N LEU A 286 -8.13 24.20 -12.85
CA LEU A 286 -9.13 23.40 -13.57
C LEU A 286 -10.28 23.01 -12.62
N GLU A 287 -9.95 22.47 -11.45
CA GLU A 287 -10.91 22.11 -10.41
C GLU A 287 -10.25 22.20 -9.02
N GLU A 288 -10.98 22.81 -8.06
CA GLU A 288 -10.59 22.84 -6.66
C GLU A 288 -11.24 21.67 -5.90
N ASN A 289 -10.41 20.73 -5.43
CA ASN A 289 -10.86 19.64 -4.57
C ASN A 289 -9.84 19.32 -3.46
N PHE A 290 -10.24 18.44 -2.53
CA PHE A 290 -9.42 18.03 -1.39
C PHE A 290 -8.02 17.53 -1.80
N ILE A 291 -7.89 16.72 -2.85
CA ILE A 291 -6.63 16.10 -3.25
C ILE A 291 -5.64 17.18 -3.71
N VAL A 292 -6.09 18.09 -4.57
CA VAL A 292 -5.28 19.21 -5.07
C VAL A 292 -4.83 20.12 -3.92
N LEU A 293 -5.76 20.55 -3.07
CA LEU A 293 -5.48 21.43 -1.94
C LEU A 293 -4.53 20.78 -0.91
N ASN A 294 -4.74 19.50 -0.58
CA ASN A 294 -3.88 18.78 0.35
C ASN A 294 -2.45 18.62 -0.19
N ASN A 295 -2.32 18.30 -1.48
CA ASN A 295 -1.02 18.08 -2.10
C ASN A 295 -0.26 19.41 -2.33
N LEU A 296 -0.97 20.52 -2.58
CA LEU A 296 -0.39 21.86 -2.55
C LEU A 296 0.05 22.26 -1.15
N GLY A 297 -0.81 22.07 -0.14
CA GLY A 297 -0.47 22.33 1.27
C GLY A 297 0.79 21.58 1.69
N TYR A 298 0.85 20.27 1.42
CA TYR A 298 2.01 19.44 1.72
C TYR A 298 3.26 19.89 0.96
N SER A 299 3.15 20.18 -0.34
CA SER A 299 4.29 20.60 -1.15
C SER A 299 4.84 21.96 -0.72
N TRP A 300 3.99 22.93 -0.35
CA TRP A 300 4.44 24.20 0.21
C TRP A 300 5.07 24.03 1.59
N TRP A 301 4.48 23.21 2.47
CA TRP A 301 5.00 22.92 3.81
C TRP A 301 6.40 22.30 3.73
N MET A 302 6.57 21.25 2.93
CA MET A 302 7.85 20.55 2.75
C MET A 302 8.88 21.36 1.93
N ASN A 303 8.44 22.36 1.15
CA ASN A 303 9.30 23.38 0.53
C ASN A 303 9.63 24.54 1.50
N ASN A 304 9.46 24.34 2.81
CA ASN A 304 9.73 25.29 3.89
C ASN A 304 8.95 26.62 3.79
N HIS A 305 7.67 26.54 3.40
CA HIS A 305 6.73 27.67 3.38
C HIS A 305 5.40 27.29 4.09
N PRO A 306 5.42 27.03 5.41
CA PRO A 306 4.22 26.67 6.17
C PRO A 306 3.13 27.75 6.13
N GLU A 307 3.48 29.02 5.95
CA GLU A 307 2.56 30.17 5.87
C GLU A 307 1.72 30.18 4.58
N LYS A 308 2.18 29.48 3.53
CA LYS A 308 1.39 29.21 2.32
C LYS A 308 0.59 27.92 2.48
N ALA A 309 1.18 26.90 3.10
CA ALA A 309 0.50 25.62 3.34
C ALA A 309 -0.80 25.78 4.14
N THR A 310 -0.78 26.59 5.21
CA THR A 310 -1.99 26.88 6.02
C THR A 310 -3.13 27.46 5.19
N LYS A 311 -2.85 28.31 4.19
CA LYS A 311 -3.90 28.88 3.31
C LYS A 311 -4.62 27.82 2.49
N TYR A 312 -3.92 26.80 2.00
CA TYR A 312 -4.54 25.67 1.30
C TYR A 312 -5.28 24.73 2.25
N TYR A 313 -4.71 24.44 3.42
CA TYR A 313 -5.38 23.61 4.43
C TYR A 313 -6.66 24.28 4.99
N LEU A 314 -6.70 25.60 5.19
CA LEU A 314 -7.91 26.31 5.58
C LEU A 314 -9.03 26.24 4.52
N ARG A 315 -8.68 26.20 3.23
CA ARG A 315 -9.67 25.98 2.15
C ARG A 315 -10.26 24.58 2.17
N ILE A 316 -9.49 23.55 2.56
CA ILE A 316 -10.03 22.19 2.70
C ILE A 316 -11.21 22.15 3.68
N LEU A 317 -11.15 22.90 4.79
CA LEU A 317 -12.24 22.96 5.78
C LEU A 317 -13.53 23.57 5.21
N GLN A 318 -13.44 24.32 4.11
CA GLN A 318 -14.59 24.89 3.39
C GLN A 318 -15.13 23.93 2.32
N VAL A 319 -14.26 23.15 1.68
CA VAL A 319 -14.58 22.27 0.54
C VAL A 319 -14.98 20.85 0.97
N ASP A 320 -14.32 20.26 1.97
CA ASP A 320 -14.61 18.90 2.45
C ASP A 320 -14.46 18.80 3.98
N GLN A 321 -15.58 19.01 4.69
CA GLN A 321 -15.65 18.86 6.15
C GLN A 321 -15.34 17.45 6.64
N SER A 322 -15.50 16.40 5.81
CA SER A 322 -15.13 15.02 6.20
C SER A 322 -13.63 14.82 6.42
N LYS A 323 -12.81 15.81 6.03
CA LYS A 323 -11.34 15.81 6.19
C LYS A 323 -10.87 16.69 7.34
N ALA A 324 -11.77 17.24 8.15
CA ALA A 324 -11.46 18.22 9.19
C ALA A 324 -10.37 17.73 10.17
N VAL A 325 -10.46 16.50 10.69
CA VAL A 325 -9.47 15.93 11.63
C VAL A 325 -8.06 15.97 11.04
N GLN A 326 -7.84 15.36 9.87
CA GLN A 326 -6.51 15.33 9.24
C GLN A 326 -6.04 16.73 8.79
N THR A 327 -6.96 17.61 8.41
CA THR A 327 -6.65 18.99 8.04
C THR A 327 -6.19 19.80 9.23
N HIS A 328 -6.84 19.66 10.39
CA HIS A 328 -6.42 20.30 11.64
C HIS A 328 -5.09 19.77 12.18
N ILE A 329 -4.81 18.47 12.06
CA ILE A 329 -3.49 17.91 12.34
C ILE A 329 -2.41 18.55 11.44
N ASN A 330 -2.68 18.70 10.14
CA ASN A 330 -1.72 19.32 9.21
C ASN A 330 -1.53 20.82 9.49
N LEU A 331 -2.59 21.55 9.83
CA LEU A 331 -2.52 22.95 10.26
C LEU A 331 -1.65 23.08 11.51
N ALA A 332 -1.87 22.25 12.53
CA ALA A 332 -1.09 22.27 13.75
C ALA A 332 0.41 22.04 13.49
N LEU A 333 0.76 21.12 12.60
CA LEU A 333 2.15 20.85 12.21
C LEU A 333 2.78 22.02 11.43
N CYS A 334 2.00 22.77 10.64
CA CYS A 334 2.49 24.00 10.02
C CYS A 334 2.71 25.11 11.06
N TYR A 335 1.79 25.29 12.01
CA TYR A 335 1.93 26.29 13.08
C TYR A 335 3.08 25.97 14.04
N ASP A 336 3.33 24.69 14.34
CA ASP A 336 4.50 24.19 15.06
C ASP A 336 5.81 24.58 14.36
N GLN A 337 5.93 24.37 13.04
CA GLN A 337 7.10 24.81 12.26
C GLN A 337 7.26 26.34 12.20
N MET A 338 6.17 27.10 12.38
CA MET A 338 6.23 28.57 12.51
C MET A 338 6.47 29.04 13.95
N PHE A 339 6.69 28.13 14.91
CA PHE A 339 6.80 28.42 16.35
C PHE A 339 5.56 29.11 16.95
N ASN A 340 4.41 29.06 16.26
CA ASN A 340 3.13 29.56 16.77
C ASN A 340 2.40 28.44 17.53
N PHE A 341 2.92 28.17 18.73
CA PHE A 341 2.46 27.06 19.56
C PHE A 341 1.00 27.21 20.03
N SER A 342 0.49 28.43 20.21
CA SER A 342 -0.92 28.65 20.57
C SER A 342 -1.87 28.13 19.50
N GLU A 343 -1.60 28.43 18.23
CA GLU A 343 -2.42 27.92 17.12
C GLU A 343 -2.20 26.43 16.87
N ALA A 344 -0.97 25.93 17.10
CA ALA A 344 -0.67 24.51 17.02
C ALA A 344 -1.50 23.70 18.04
N PHE A 345 -1.50 24.09 19.32
CA PHE A 345 -2.33 23.47 20.35
C PHE A 345 -3.83 23.61 20.04
N ARG A 346 -4.29 24.81 19.64
CA ARG A 346 -5.72 25.05 19.31
C ARG A 346 -6.19 24.10 18.20
N HIS A 347 -5.38 23.87 17.17
CA HIS A 347 -5.75 22.96 16.09
C HIS A 347 -5.69 21.48 16.47
N ILE A 348 -4.78 21.05 17.35
CA ILE A 348 -4.81 19.68 17.89
C ILE A 348 -5.99 19.46 18.83
N ALA A 349 -6.36 20.45 19.65
CA ALA A 349 -7.55 20.38 20.49
C ALA A 349 -8.80 20.15 19.63
N ILE A 350 -9.01 20.96 18.59
CA ILE A 350 -10.15 20.79 17.66
C ILE A 350 -10.11 19.42 16.94
N ALA A 351 -8.93 18.93 16.56
CA ALA A 351 -8.82 17.60 15.95
C ALA A 351 -9.27 16.48 16.91
N LEU A 352 -8.95 16.60 18.20
CA LEU A 352 -9.35 15.68 19.26
C LEU A 352 -10.80 15.87 19.76
N GLU A 353 -11.38 17.06 19.61
CA GLU A 353 -12.82 17.30 19.84
C GLU A 353 -13.66 16.62 18.76
N ILE A 354 -13.22 16.64 17.50
CA ILE A 354 -13.90 15.99 16.37
C ILE A 354 -13.69 14.46 16.41
N ASP A 355 -12.49 14.00 16.70
CA ASP A 355 -12.16 12.57 16.84
C ASP A 355 -11.22 12.32 18.03
N PRO A 356 -11.78 12.02 19.23
CA PRO A 356 -11.01 11.67 20.42
C PRO A 356 -10.16 10.39 20.27
N SER A 357 -10.44 9.57 19.24
CA SER A 357 -9.75 8.33 18.90
C SER A 357 -8.72 8.49 17.77
N SER A 358 -8.41 9.72 17.35
CA SER A 358 -7.40 9.96 16.34
C SER A 358 -5.99 9.72 16.90
N SER A 359 -5.47 8.49 16.74
CA SER A 359 -4.10 8.09 17.12
C SER A 359 -3.06 9.15 16.76
N LYS A 360 -3.14 9.70 15.54
CA LYS A 360 -2.20 10.70 15.04
C LYS A 360 -2.37 12.05 15.75
N ALA A 361 -3.58 12.50 16.06
CA ALA A 361 -3.79 13.72 16.84
C ALA A 361 -3.29 13.56 18.28
N LEU A 362 -3.56 12.39 18.91
CA LEU A 362 -3.05 12.04 20.23
C LEU A 362 -1.51 12.04 20.25
N ALA A 363 -0.85 11.46 19.25
CA ALA A 363 0.61 11.46 19.17
C ALA A 363 1.20 12.87 18.98
N ILE A 364 0.57 13.75 18.18
CA ILE A 364 1.02 15.15 18.07
C ILE A 364 0.72 15.94 19.36
N ALA A 365 -0.38 15.69 20.06
CA ALA A 365 -0.64 16.27 21.38
C ALA A 365 0.47 15.89 22.38
N GLY A 366 0.81 14.60 22.44
CA GLY A 366 1.93 14.12 23.27
C GLY A 366 3.26 14.78 22.88
N LYS A 367 3.56 14.90 21.57
CA LYS A 367 4.75 15.60 21.07
C LYS A 367 4.83 17.03 21.60
N PHE A 368 3.73 17.78 21.52
CA PHE A 368 3.69 19.16 22.01
C PHE A 368 3.81 19.23 23.53
N HIS A 369 3.08 18.41 24.28
CA HIS A 369 3.21 18.38 25.74
C HIS A 369 4.63 18.05 26.21
N ARG A 370 5.31 17.09 25.55
CA ARG A 370 6.71 16.75 25.84
C ARG A 370 7.66 17.90 25.51
N PHE A 371 7.44 18.62 24.40
CA PHE A 371 8.25 19.79 24.04
C PHE A 371 8.22 20.88 25.12
N PHE A 372 7.08 21.05 25.82
CA PHE A 372 6.94 21.95 26.96
C PHE A 372 7.24 21.30 28.32
N GLY A 373 7.96 20.18 28.35
CA GLY A 373 8.38 19.48 29.58
C GLY A 373 7.25 18.83 30.38
N ARG A 374 6.03 18.77 29.85
CA ARG A 374 4.85 18.18 30.53
C ARG A 374 4.81 16.67 30.29
N ASN A 375 5.85 15.98 30.72
CA ASN A 375 6.11 14.58 30.36
C ASN A 375 5.00 13.61 30.81
N ASP A 376 4.39 13.83 31.97
CA ASP A 376 3.31 12.95 32.48
C ASP A 376 2.06 13.03 31.59
N ILE A 377 1.69 14.24 31.15
CA ILE A 377 0.58 14.47 30.21
C ILE A 377 0.93 13.91 28.82
N ALA A 378 2.18 14.10 28.38
CA ALA A 378 2.65 13.60 27.10
C ALA A 378 2.62 12.07 27.03
N GLU A 379 3.03 11.39 28.10
CA GLU A 379 2.97 9.94 28.25
C GLU A 379 1.53 9.42 28.12
N GLU A 380 0.55 10.04 28.79
CA GLU A 380 -0.87 9.64 28.67
C GLU A 380 -1.33 9.69 27.20
N TYR A 381 -1.04 10.80 26.51
CA TYR A 381 -1.38 10.97 25.10
C TYR A 381 -0.69 9.95 24.19
N PHE A 382 0.59 9.64 24.44
CA PHE A 382 1.31 8.64 23.67
C PHE A 382 0.81 7.22 23.94
N ARG A 383 0.55 6.83 25.20
CA ARG A 383 0.01 5.50 25.52
C ARG A 383 -1.36 5.31 24.87
N ARG A 384 -2.27 6.29 24.98
CA ARG A 384 -3.58 6.30 24.29
C ARG A 384 -3.47 6.22 22.77
N SER A 385 -2.45 6.85 22.18
CA SER A 385 -2.17 6.71 20.74
C SER A 385 -1.77 5.27 20.38
N LEU A 386 -0.93 4.62 21.19
CA LEU A 386 -0.48 3.24 20.96
C LEU A 386 -1.53 2.18 21.25
N ASP A 387 -2.49 2.44 22.15
CA ASP A 387 -3.65 1.57 22.35
C ASP A 387 -4.51 1.45 21.07
N ILE A 388 -4.52 2.51 20.26
CA ILE A 388 -5.29 2.61 19.01
C ILE A 388 -4.43 2.17 17.81
N ASN A 389 -3.17 2.57 17.77
CA ASN A 389 -2.19 2.19 16.74
C ASN A 389 -0.85 1.81 17.40
N PRO A 390 -0.60 0.52 17.66
CA PRO A 390 0.65 0.04 18.26
C PRO A 390 1.93 0.34 17.46
N HIS A 391 1.81 0.88 16.25
CA HIS A 391 2.91 1.25 15.35
C HIS A 391 3.00 2.77 15.11
N ASP A 392 2.33 3.63 15.89
CA ASP A 392 2.49 5.09 15.76
C ASP A 392 3.92 5.51 16.16
N TYR A 393 4.73 5.87 15.15
CA TYR A 393 6.14 6.17 15.36
C TYR A 393 6.37 7.40 16.24
N VAL A 394 5.46 8.39 16.22
CA VAL A 394 5.59 9.60 17.03
C VAL A 394 5.37 9.25 18.50
N ALA A 395 4.38 8.42 18.78
CA ALA A 395 4.12 7.96 20.14
C ALA A 395 5.18 6.99 20.67
N ILE A 396 5.67 6.04 19.85
CA ILE A 396 6.80 5.18 20.20
C ILE A 396 8.05 6.00 20.53
N SER A 397 8.44 6.94 19.66
CA SER A 397 9.60 7.81 19.91
C SER A 397 9.38 8.73 21.12
N GLY A 398 8.16 9.23 21.30
CA GLY A 398 7.78 10.11 22.41
C GLY A 398 7.93 9.43 23.77
N LEU A 399 7.39 8.23 23.93
CA LEU A 399 7.55 7.42 25.16
C LEU A 399 9.02 7.05 25.37
N ALA A 400 9.72 6.59 24.32
CA ALA A 400 11.13 6.25 24.43
C ALA A 400 11.97 7.41 25.01
N LEU A 401 11.70 8.66 24.60
CA LEU A 401 12.38 9.84 25.12
C LEU A 401 11.99 10.16 26.58
N ILE A 402 10.70 10.12 26.94
CA ILE A 402 10.25 10.36 28.33
C ILE A 402 10.87 9.34 29.30
N LEU A 403 10.90 8.07 28.90
CA LEU A 403 11.45 6.99 29.70
C LEU A 403 12.99 7.09 29.82
N VAL A 404 13.68 7.59 28.79
CA VAL A 404 15.11 7.96 28.89
C VAL A 404 15.32 9.09 29.91
N GLU A 405 14.53 10.15 29.83
CA GLU A 405 14.63 11.32 30.73
C GLU A 405 14.39 10.94 32.20
N ARG A 406 13.47 10.01 32.47
CA ARG A 406 13.25 9.44 33.82
C ARG A 406 14.28 8.37 34.25
N ARG A 407 15.27 8.06 33.39
CA ARG A 407 16.27 6.98 33.56
C ARG A 407 15.68 5.56 33.59
N GLU A 408 14.45 5.40 33.13
CA GLU A 408 13.73 4.13 32.94
C GLU A 408 14.21 3.41 31.67
N SER A 409 15.53 3.16 31.63
CA SER A 409 16.30 2.71 30.46
C SER A 409 15.76 1.42 29.81
N PHE A 410 15.01 0.61 30.57
CA PHE A 410 14.43 -0.66 30.14
C PHE A 410 13.22 -0.49 29.23
N GLU A 411 12.23 0.30 29.64
CA GLU A 411 11.04 0.56 28.84
C GLU A 411 11.37 1.49 27.66
N ALA A 412 12.31 2.42 27.85
CA ALA A 412 12.91 3.18 26.76
C ALA A 412 13.50 2.27 25.65
N ALA A 413 14.34 1.29 26.03
CA ALA A 413 14.96 0.37 25.08
C ALA A 413 13.93 -0.52 24.36
N HIS A 414 12.82 -0.87 25.02
CA HIS A 414 11.69 -1.57 24.39
C HIS A 414 11.11 -0.76 23.22
N TYR A 415 10.72 0.49 23.47
CA TYR A 415 10.16 1.37 22.43
C TYR A 415 11.17 1.70 21.33
N PHE A 416 12.46 1.95 21.64
CA PHE A 416 13.51 2.08 20.63
C PHE A 416 13.68 0.81 19.78
N GLY A 417 13.53 -0.39 20.37
CA GLY A 417 13.58 -1.65 19.65
C GLY A 417 12.43 -1.83 18.64
N ILE A 418 11.23 -1.32 18.95
CA ILE A 418 10.10 -1.28 18.00
C ILE A 418 10.41 -0.26 16.89
N TRP A 419 10.84 0.95 17.25
CA TRP A 419 11.17 2.00 16.28
C TRP A 419 12.23 1.56 15.26
N MET A 420 13.32 0.96 15.74
CA MET A 420 14.41 0.44 14.90
C MET A 420 13.97 -0.69 13.96
N LYS A 421 13.05 -1.55 14.40
CA LYS A 421 12.50 -2.64 13.56
C LYS A 421 11.75 -2.07 12.36
N ASP A 422 10.84 -1.14 12.63
CA ASP A 422 9.88 -0.66 11.64
C ASP A 422 10.48 0.41 10.71
N HIS A 423 11.47 1.19 11.18
CA HIS A 423 12.04 2.33 10.43
C HIS A 423 13.50 2.13 10.00
N GLY A 424 14.27 1.30 10.72
CA GLY A 424 15.71 1.12 10.46
C GLY A 424 16.00 0.51 9.09
N GLN A 425 15.16 -0.41 8.60
CA GLN A 425 15.37 -1.06 7.30
C GLN A 425 15.42 -0.08 6.12
N THR A 426 14.73 1.06 6.23
CA THR A 426 14.74 2.13 5.21
C THR A 426 16.07 2.89 5.15
N LEU A 427 16.77 3.03 6.28
CA LEU A 427 18.06 3.71 6.38
C LEU A 427 19.21 2.86 5.81
N PHE A 428 19.15 1.53 5.97
CA PHE A 428 20.28 0.63 5.68
C PHE A 428 20.23 -0.08 4.31
N LYS A 429 19.31 0.29 3.40
CA LYS A 429 19.12 -0.39 2.10
C LYS A 429 20.29 -0.31 1.11
N ASN A 430 21.31 0.54 1.34
CA ASN A 430 22.34 0.86 0.36
C ASN A 430 23.76 0.37 0.75
N LYS A 431 24.30 -0.55 -0.08
CA LYS A 431 25.71 -1.00 -0.25
C LYS A 431 26.16 -2.29 0.48
N ARG A 432 26.73 -3.23 -0.28
CA ARG A 432 27.46 -4.46 0.15
C ARG A 432 28.65 -4.71 -0.79
N LYS A 433 29.86 -5.05 -0.29
CA LYS A 433 30.91 -5.86 -1.00
C LYS A 433 32.14 -6.24 -0.13
N LYS A 434 32.31 -7.57 0.03
CA LYS A 434 33.52 -8.43 0.05
C LYS A 434 34.86 -7.98 0.70
N GLU A 435 35.40 -8.90 1.53
CA GLU A 435 36.79 -9.49 1.52
C GLU A 435 38.02 -8.54 1.68
N GLN A 436 39.10 -8.86 2.44
CA GLN A 436 39.41 -9.94 3.40
C GLN A 436 40.70 -9.65 4.25
N ASN A 437 40.91 -10.39 5.37
CA ASN A 437 42.18 -10.61 6.13
C ASN A 437 42.84 -9.40 6.89
N VAL A 438 43.92 -9.51 7.72
CA VAL A 438 44.36 -10.38 8.86
C VAL A 438 45.50 -9.66 9.64
N LEU A 439 45.53 -9.61 10.99
CA LEU A 439 46.74 -9.51 11.87
C LEU A 439 46.41 -9.76 13.38
N ILE A 440 47.43 -10.13 14.17
CA ILE A 440 47.43 -10.51 15.60
C ILE A 440 48.20 -9.46 16.43
N VAL A 441 47.81 -9.23 17.69
CA VAL A 441 48.61 -9.25 18.95
C VAL A 441 47.75 -8.68 20.09
N ASP A 442 47.78 -9.33 21.25
CA ASP A 442 47.22 -8.85 22.52
C ASP A 442 48.37 -8.46 23.47
N MET A 443 48.16 -7.46 24.33
CA MET A 443 49.09 -7.02 25.36
C MET A 443 48.39 -6.99 26.71
N THR A 444 48.85 -7.81 27.64
CA THR A 444 48.53 -7.65 29.07
C THR A 444 49.79 -7.71 29.93
N TRP A 445 49.67 -7.21 31.16
CA TRP A 445 50.75 -6.92 32.12
C TRP A 445 51.64 -8.12 32.56
N ARG A 446 51.40 -9.36 32.09
CA ARG A 446 52.20 -10.54 32.54
C ARG A 446 52.68 -11.56 31.50
N SER A 447 52.08 -11.70 30.31
CA SER A 447 52.64 -12.54 29.22
C SER A 447 51.99 -12.25 27.85
N ILE A 448 52.60 -12.78 26.78
CA ILE A 448 52.14 -12.69 25.39
C ILE A 448 51.97 -14.11 24.85
N ASN A 449 50.79 -14.45 24.31
CA ASN A 449 50.54 -15.75 23.66
C ASN A 449 49.99 -15.52 22.23
N PRO A 450 50.51 -16.22 21.20
CA PRO A 450 50.01 -16.13 19.84
C PRO A 450 48.76 -17.01 19.62
N ILE A 451 47.82 -16.57 18.77
CA ILE A 451 46.68 -17.38 18.30
C ILE A 451 46.67 -17.36 16.77
N LEU A 452 46.58 -18.54 16.15
CA LEU A 452 46.55 -18.65 14.69
C LEU A 452 45.11 -18.70 14.16
N LEU A 453 44.79 -17.81 13.23
CA LEU A 453 43.47 -17.71 12.58
C LEU A 453 43.58 -18.01 11.09
N LYS A 454 43.00 -19.13 10.65
CA LYS A 454 43.01 -19.58 9.24
C LYS A 454 41.61 -19.50 8.65
N GLN A 455 41.41 -18.64 7.66
CA GLN A 455 40.14 -18.59 6.94
C GLN A 455 40.03 -19.77 5.97
N LEU A 456 39.03 -20.63 6.16
CA LEU A 456 38.80 -21.82 5.33
C LEU A 456 37.87 -21.51 4.13
N THR A 457 36.85 -20.67 4.34
CA THR A 457 35.96 -20.18 3.27
C THR A 457 35.48 -18.76 3.59
N LYS A 458 34.62 -18.17 2.74
CA LYS A 458 33.94 -16.90 3.01
C LYS A 458 33.21 -16.81 4.35
N ARG A 459 32.83 -17.94 4.96
CA ARG A 459 32.01 -17.99 6.18
C ARG A 459 32.45 -19.03 7.20
N LYS A 460 33.52 -19.80 6.92
CA LYS A 460 34.12 -20.75 7.86
C LYS A 460 35.54 -20.32 8.20
N PHE A 461 35.83 -20.24 9.49
CA PHE A 461 37.14 -19.92 10.03
C PHE A 461 37.58 -21.06 10.95
N MET A 462 38.88 -21.30 10.99
CA MET A 462 39.54 -22.25 11.89
C MET A 462 40.41 -21.45 12.85
N VAL A 463 40.24 -21.70 14.14
CA VAL A 463 41.05 -21.11 15.20
C VAL A 463 41.86 -22.24 15.83
N SER A 464 43.19 -22.12 15.79
CA SER A 464 44.10 -23.11 16.37
C SER A 464 44.82 -22.47 17.56
N PHE A 465 44.76 -23.15 18.71
CA PHE A 465 45.34 -22.70 19.98
C PHE A 465 46.61 -23.49 20.32
N GLU A 466 47.46 -22.92 21.19
CA GLU A 466 48.78 -23.47 21.54
C GLU A 466 48.71 -24.81 22.31
N ASN A 467 47.55 -25.14 22.88
CA ASN A 467 47.24 -26.43 23.50
C ASN A 467 46.85 -27.54 22.50
N GLY A 468 46.82 -27.23 21.19
CA GLY A 468 46.45 -28.17 20.13
C GLY A 468 44.94 -28.27 19.84
N GLU A 469 44.10 -27.46 20.51
CA GLU A 469 42.67 -27.42 20.20
C GLU A 469 42.40 -26.63 18.91
N GLU A 470 41.57 -27.21 18.04
CA GLU A 470 41.09 -26.57 16.81
C GLU A 470 39.57 -26.42 16.83
N HIS A 471 39.08 -25.20 16.58
CA HIS A 471 37.65 -24.91 16.54
C HIS A 471 37.23 -24.30 15.20
N HIS A 472 36.15 -24.83 14.63
CA HIS A 472 35.51 -24.32 13.42
C HIS A 472 34.35 -23.39 13.78
N ILE A 473 34.35 -22.18 13.21
CA ILE A 473 33.32 -21.16 13.41
C ILE A 473 32.61 -20.90 12.08
N GLU A 474 31.28 -20.94 12.08
CA GLU A 474 30.43 -20.70 10.91
C GLU A 474 29.35 -19.63 11.18
N ILE A 475 29.18 -18.68 10.25
CA ILE A 475 28.28 -17.54 10.40
C ILE A 475 27.05 -17.67 9.48
N GLN A 476 25.85 -17.71 10.07
CA GLN A 476 24.57 -17.82 9.38
C GLN A 476 24.11 -16.49 8.73
N LYS A 477 23.13 -16.57 7.82
CA LYS A 477 22.94 -15.57 6.73
C LYS A 477 21.96 -14.41 7.04
N LYS A 478 21.22 -14.44 8.17
CA LYS A 478 20.08 -13.55 8.43
C LYS A 478 20.01 -12.94 9.84
N ASP A 479 20.69 -13.50 10.84
CA ASP A 479 20.91 -12.83 12.13
C ASP A 479 21.47 -11.42 11.94
N TRP A 480 21.14 -10.51 12.86
CA TRP A 480 21.69 -9.17 12.85
C TRP A 480 21.99 -8.62 14.24
N VAL A 481 22.74 -7.51 14.23
CA VAL A 481 23.41 -6.92 15.38
C VAL A 481 23.31 -5.40 15.28
N ALA A 482 23.06 -4.74 16.42
CA ALA A 482 23.26 -3.31 16.57
C ALA A 482 24.23 -3.01 17.72
N ILE A 483 25.05 -1.98 17.52
CA ILE A 483 25.88 -1.36 18.56
C ILE A 483 25.64 0.15 18.48
N GLY A 484 25.46 0.79 19.62
CA GLY A 484 25.08 2.20 19.65
C GLY A 484 25.08 2.76 21.07
N ALA A 485 24.67 4.02 21.19
CA ALA A 485 24.41 4.62 22.49
C ALA A 485 23.10 5.38 22.49
N ILE A 486 22.45 5.40 23.65
CA ILE A 486 21.36 6.30 23.95
C ILE A 486 21.99 7.67 24.24
N LEU A 487 21.58 8.71 23.51
CA LEU A 487 22.07 10.08 23.68
C LEU A 487 20.97 10.94 24.30
N GLU A 488 21.30 11.63 25.39
CA GLU A 488 20.61 12.84 25.84
C GLU A 488 21.00 14.01 24.93
N LYS A 489 20.08 14.95 24.75
CA LYS A 489 20.37 16.20 24.06
C LYS A 489 19.87 17.37 24.89
N THR A 490 20.78 17.93 25.69
CA THR A 490 20.62 19.26 26.29
C THR A 490 21.15 20.31 25.32
N GLU A 491 20.78 21.58 25.51
CA GLU A 491 20.70 22.57 24.44
C GLU A 491 21.99 22.78 23.61
N ASP A 492 23.18 22.53 24.17
CA ASP A 492 24.46 22.58 23.44
C ASP A 492 25.34 21.30 23.57
N VAL A 493 24.88 20.21 24.20
CA VAL A 493 25.70 19.00 24.42
C VAL A 493 24.92 17.69 24.21
N GLU A 494 25.42 16.85 23.30
CA GLU A 494 25.01 15.43 23.23
C GLU A 494 25.73 14.62 24.32
N ILE A 495 25.03 14.40 25.44
CA ILE A 495 25.51 13.63 26.59
C ILE A 495 25.07 12.17 26.42
N PRO A 496 25.99 11.21 26.28
CA PRO A 496 25.61 9.82 26.19
C PRO A 496 25.15 9.24 27.54
N ILE A 497 23.98 8.61 27.55
CA ILE A 497 23.36 8.00 28.74
C ILE A 497 23.78 6.54 28.90
N LEU A 498 23.72 5.73 27.83
CA LEU A 498 24.05 4.30 27.94
C LEU A 498 24.55 3.70 26.60
N PRO A 499 25.76 3.10 26.56
CA PRO A 499 26.19 2.24 25.46
C PRO A 499 25.48 0.88 25.51
N TYR A 500 24.96 0.42 24.36
CA TYR A 500 24.21 -0.83 24.26
C TYR A 500 24.67 -1.73 23.10
N LEU A 501 24.44 -3.03 23.29
CA LEU A 501 24.76 -4.09 22.34
C LEU A 501 23.56 -5.04 22.19
N LEU A 502 23.06 -5.21 20.96
CA LEU A 502 21.87 -6.02 20.65
C LEU A 502 22.21 -7.15 19.68
N LYS A 503 21.78 -8.37 20.00
CA LYS A 503 21.79 -9.54 19.11
C LYS A 503 20.35 -10.05 18.91
N VAL A 504 19.96 -10.20 17.64
CA VAL A 504 18.66 -10.75 17.25
C VAL A 504 18.86 -12.04 16.46
N TYR A 505 18.05 -13.05 16.81
CA TYR A 505 18.00 -14.37 16.18
C TYR A 505 16.71 -14.52 15.35
N GLU A 506 16.80 -15.06 14.15
CA GLU A 506 15.63 -15.32 13.28
C GLU A 506 14.80 -16.52 13.77
N GLN A 507 15.45 -17.55 14.34
CA GLN A 507 14.81 -18.80 14.75
C GLN A 507 14.58 -18.85 16.27
N GLU A 508 13.35 -19.16 16.67
CA GLU A 508 12.95 -19.25 18.09
C GLU A 508 13.83 -20.24 18.86
N GLN A 509 14.10 -21.41 18.28
CA GLN A 509 14.82 -22.49 18.94
C GLN A 509 16.27 -22.09 19.26
N ASP A 510 16.92 -21.35 18.37
CA ASP A 510 18.29 -20.85 18.57
C ASP A 510 18.34 -19.78 19.67
N ALA A 511 17.36 -18.88 19.71
CA ALA A 511 17.22 -17.88 20.76
C ALA A 511 16.95 -18.54 22.13
N VAL A 512 15.98 -19.47 22.20
CA VAL A 512 15.60 -20.19 23.43
C VAL A 512 16.74 -21.07 23.95
N GLN A 513 17.48 -21.75 23.06
CA GLN A 513 18.63 -22.57 23.45
C GLN A 513 19.81 -21.70 23.93
N THR A 514 20.10 -20.59 23.25
CA THR A 514 21.09 -19.59 23.68
C THR A 514 20.75 -19.05 25.07
N ILE A 515 19.50 -18.65 25.27
CA ILE A 515 18.95 -18.20 26.56
C ILE A 515 19.19 -19.28 27.63
N LYS A 516 18.72 -20.50 27.39
CA LYS A 516 18.85 -21.62 28.33
C LYS A 516 20.31 -21.90 28.71
N GLN A 517 21.24 -21.81 27.77
CA GLN A 517 22.67 -22.02 28.01
C GLN A 517 23.31 -20.90 28.87
N ILE A 518 22.85 -19.65 28.76
CA ILE A 518 23.24 -18.54 29.65
C ILE A 518 22.73 -18.78 31.07
N LEU A 519 21.42 -19.08 31.22
CA LEU A 519 20.78 -19.24 32.54
C LEU A 519 21.36 -20.43 33.34
N GLN A 520 22.02 -21.37 32.67
CA GLN A 520 22.74 -22.49 33.29
C GLN A 520 24.17 -22.14 33.75
N ARG A 521 24.73 -21.01 33.29
CA ARG A 521 26.15 -20.64 33.48
C ARG A 521 26.35 -19.36 34.29
N VAL A 522 25.28 -18.61 34.55
CA VAL A 522 25.29 -17.38 35.31
C VAL A 522 24.17 -17.44 36.36
N SER A 523 24.49 -17.12 37.61
CA SER A 523 23.48 -16.99 38.66
C SER A 523 22.62 -15.75 38.41
N LEU A 524 21.31 -15.91 38.56
CA LEU A 524 20.31 -14.90 38.22
C LEU A 524 19.65 -14.40 39.50
N THR A 525 19.26 -13.12 39.55
CA THR A 525 18.54 -12.56 40.69
C THR A 525 17.21 -12.00 40.21
N GLN A 526 16.11 -12.69 40.54
CA GLN A 526 14.77 -12.19 40.26
C GLN A 526 14.37 -11.16 41.31
N TYR A 527 14.01 -9.96 40.86
CA TYR A 527 13.31 -8.96 41.68
C TYR A 527 11.80 -9.20 41.56
N ALA A 528 11.10 -9.22 42.69
CA ALA A 528 9.73 -9.73 42.82
C ALA A 528 8.62 -8.98 42.05
N PHE A 529 8.96 -7.93 41.28
CA PHE A 529 8.01 -7.06 40.58
C PHE A 529 8.26 -6.95 39.07
N MET A 530 9.13 -7.78 38.48
CA MET A 530 9.41 -7.78 37.03
C MET A 530 9.25 -9.19 36.43
N PRO A 531 8.53 -9.34 35.29
CA PRO A 531 8.28 -10.65 34.68
C PRO A 531 9.47 -11.21 33.88
N ASP A 532 10.45 -10.38 33.50
CA ASP A 532 11.67 -10.81 32.80
C ASP A 532 12.89 -10.78 33.73
N THR A 533 13.83 -11.71 33.50
CA THR A 533 14.87 -12.05 34.49
C THR A 533 16.08 -11.12 34.42
N TYR A 534 16.47 -10.58 35.59
CA TYR A 534 17.60 -9.69 35.76
C TYR A 534 18.88 -10.47 36.13
N VAL A 535 20.04 -9.97 35.69
CA VAL A 535 21.34 -10.59 35.94
C VAL A 535 22.30 -9.53 36.48
N ASP A 536 22.66 -9.63 37.76
CA ASP A 536 23.83 -8.94 38.31
C ASP A 536 25.06 -9.85 38.14
N VAL A 537 26.07 -9.34 37.43
CA VAL A 537 27.15 -10.18 36.91
C VAL A 537 28.44 -9.97 37.68
N ASN A 538 28.55 -10.65 38.81
CA ASN A 538 29.82 -10.74 39.52
C ASN A 538 30.86 -11.51 38.68
N SER A 539 31.73 -10.75 38.02
CA SER A 539 33.01 -11.17 37.42
C SER A 539 33.02 -12.14 36.23
N SER A 540 31.93 -12.84 35.89
CA SER A 540 31.95 -13.99 34.97
C SER A 540 31.66 -13.70 33.48
N ILE A 541 31.16 -12.51 33.12
CA ILE A 541 30.95 -12.14 31.71
C ILE A 541 32.07 -11.22 31.23
N GLN A 542 32.61 -11.54 30.06
CA GLN A 542 33.55 -10.70 29.31
C GLN A 542 32.93 -10.33 27.96
N VAL A 543 33.05 -9.08 27.55
CA VAL A 543 32.68 -8.64 26.19
C VAL A 543 33.92 -8.16 25.46
N ILE A 544 34.12 -8.65 24.25
CA ILE A 544 35.22 -8.28 23.36
C ILE A 544 34.59 -7.62 22.14
N ILE A 545 35.00 -6.39 21.83
CA ILE A 545 34.47 -5.61 20.70
C ILE A 545 35.66 -5.23 19.83
N LYS A 546 35.62 -5.65 18.56
CA LYS A 546 36.69 -5.41 17.60
C LYS A 546 36.22 -4.53 16.45
N GLU A 547 36.91 -3.41 16.25
CA GLU A 547 36.67 -2.57 15.07
C GLU A 547 37.25 -3.26 13.83
N LEU A 548 36.42 -3.46 12.80
CA LEU A 548 36.84 -3.97 11.49
C LEU A 548 36.74 -2.84 10.46
N GLU A 549 37.47 -2.90 9.35
CA GLU A 549 37.47 -1.85 8.31
C GLU A 549 36.05 -1.37 7.92
N LYS A 550 35.12 -2.32 7.76
CA LYS A 550 33.75 -2.12 7.23
C LYS A 550 32.61 -2.57 8.17
N SER A 551 32.89 -2.84 9.44
CA SER A 551 31.89 -3.25 10.45
C SER A 551 32.48 -3.21 11.86
N VAL A 552 31.70 -3.59 12.87
CA VAL A 552 32.19 -3.87 14.23
C VAL A 552 31.76 -5.28 14.58
N PHE A 553 32.73 -6.10 15.01
CA PHE A 553 32.49 -7.46 15.49
C PHE A 553 32.47 -7.47 17.02
N PHE A 554 31.72 -8.39 17.62
CA PHE A 554 31.77 -8.61 19.06
C PHE A 554 31.70 -10.09 19.42
N THR A 555 32.25 -10.42 20.59
CA THR A 555 32.06 -11.68 21.32
C THR A 555 31.59 -11.35 22.73
N ILE A 556 30.54 -12.02 23.21
CA ILE A 556 30.14 -12.06 24.62
C ILE A 556 30.48 -13.45 25.14
N VAL A 557 31.27 -13.52 26.20
CA VAL A 557 31.75 -14.77 26.81
C VAL A 557 31.05 -14.98 28.15
N PHE A 558 30.45 -16.15 28.31
CA PHE A 558 29.76 -16.64 29.50
C PHE A 558 30.46 -17.93 29.95
N ASN A 559 31.56 -17.81 30.70
CA ASN A 559 32.49 -18.91 30.98
C ASN A 559 32.97 -19.61 29.69
N ASP A 560 32.55 -20.85 29.44
CA ASP A 560 32.82 -21.66 28.25
C ASP A 560 31.97 -21.27 27.02
N PHE A 561 30.79 -20.67 27.23
CA PHE A 561 29.86 -20.35 26.16
C PHE A 561 30.13 -18.97 25.53
N ARG A 562 29.92 -18.82 24.22
CA ARG A 562 30.20 -17.57 23.49
C ARG A 562 29.09 -17.21 22.51
N ILE A 563 28.63 -15.96 22.56
CA ILE A 563 27.77 -15.34 21.55
C ILE A 563 28.62 -14.41 20.69
N THR A 564 28.43 -14.45 19.37
CA THR A 564 29.17 -13.59 18.44
C THR A 564 28.25 -12.90 17.43
N GLY A 565 28.73 -11.81 16.85
CA GLY A 565 28.07 -11.15 15.74
C GLY A 565 28.82 -9.94 15.19
N SER A 566 28.35 -9.42 14.06
CA SER A 566 28.92 -8.25 13.39
C SER A 566 27.84 -7.30 12.89
N THR A 567 28.10 -6.00 12.95
CA THR A 567 27.22 -4.97 12.38
C THR A 567 27.29 -4.92 10.85
N ASN A 568 26.26 -4.33 10.21
CA ASN A 568 26.09 -4.29 8.75
C ASN A 568 26.35 -2.89 8.14
N ALA A 569 27.44 -2.18 8.48
CA ALA A 569 27.80 -0.92 7.81
C ALA A 569 29.28 -0.53 7.95
N SER A 570 29.83 0.10 6.90
CA SER A 570 31.13 0.79 6.94
C SER A 570 31.08 2.18 7.60
N ASP A 571 29.88 2.73 7.79
CA ASP A 571 29.72 3.93 8.64
C ASP A 571 29.59 3.50 10.10
N LYS A 572 30.52 4.00 10.91
CA LYS A 572 30.72 3.64 12.32
C LYS A 572 30.19 4.71 13.27
N VAL A 573 29.34 5.65 12.83
CA VAL A 573 28.75 6.69 13.71
C VAL A 573 28.20 6.10 15.01
N GLY A 574 27.37 5.05 14.95
CA GLY A 574 26.83 4.39 16.15
C GLY A 574 27.91 3.76 17.05
N PHE A 575 28.98 3.23 16.47
CA PHE A 575 30.13 2.72 17.23
C PHE A 575 30.96 3.84 17.87
N LYS A 576 31.23 4.94 17.14
CA LYS A 576 31.92 6.12 17.68
C LYS A 576 31.13 6.73 18.84
N GLN A 577 29.81 6.78 18.74
CA GLN A 577 28.91 7.16 19.83
C GLN A 577 29.01 6.15 20.99
N PHE A 578 28.92 4.84 20.74
CA PHE A 578 29.14 3.79 21.76
C PHE A 578 30.48 3.97 22.49
N ILE A 579 31.59 4.24 21.79
CA ILE A 579 32.91 4.49 22.41
C ILE A 579 32.92 5.76 23.26
N LYS A 580 32.34 6.87 22.77
CA LYS A 580 32.17 8.12 23.54
C LYS A 580 31.33 7.91 24.82
N SER A 581 30.46 6.91 24.82
CA SER A 581 29.51 6.60 25.91
C SER A 581 30.09 5.63 26.92
N PHE A 582 30.79 4.61 26.43
CA PHE A 582 31.47 3.64 27.27
C PHE A 582 32.70 4.23 27.97
N SER A 583 33.36 5.21 27.36
CA SER A 583 34.50 5.89 27.97
C SER A 583 34.11 6.61 29.28
N SER A 584 32.89 7.15 29.37
CA SER A 584 32.33 7.76 30.58
C SER A 584 31.66 6.76 31.53
N SER A 585 30.82 5.85 31.03
CA SER A 585 30.04 4.94 31.90
C SER A 585 30.84 3.76 32.46
N LYS A 586 31.84 3.25 31.71
CA LYS A 586 32.55 1.97 31.98
C LYS A 586 31.66 0.73 32.14
N GLU A 587 30.40 0.84 31.77
CA GLU A 587 29.39 -0.22 31.82
C GLU A 587 28.65 -0.27 30.49
N ILE A 588 28.24 -1.48 30.06
CA ILE A 588 27.37 -1.68 28.90
C ILE A 588 26.15 -2.53 29.25
N GLN A 589 25.12 -2.44 28.42
CA GLN A 589 23.96 -3.31 28.48
C GLN A 589 23.87 -4.21 27.24
N ILE A 590 23.58 -5.49 27.47
CA ILE A 590 23.47 -6.55 26.47
C ILE A 590 22.01 -6.97 26.35
N HIS A 591 21.50 -7.03 25.12
CA HIS A 591 20.14 -7.47 24.80
C HIS A 591 20.16 -8.67 23.86
N ILE A 592 19.41 -9.72 24.22
CA ILE A 592 19.23 -10.95 23.42
C ILE A 592 17.74 -11.13 23.18
N ARG A 593 17.33 -11.23 21.90
CA ARG A 593 15.92 -11.23 21.49
C ARG A 593 15.57 -12.32 20.48
N ASP A 594 14.43 -12.94 20.70
CA ASP A 594 13.70 -13.78 19.74
C ASP A 594 12.76 -12.93 18.87
N GLU A 595 12.81 -13.13 17.54
CA GLU A 595 11.97 -12.42 16.57
C GLU A 595 10.50 -12.89 16.60
N SER A 596 10.24 -14.13 17.03
CA SER A 596 8.93 -14.80 16.86
C SER A 596 7.94 -14.59 18.02
N LYS A 597 8.37 -14.65 19.28
CA LYS A 597 7.47 -14.62 20.47
C LYS A 597 7.75 -13.49 21.46
N ARG A 598 8.48 -12.45 21.04
CA ARG A 598 8.73 -11.22 21.82
C ARG A 598 9.46 -11.41 23.17
N LYS A 599 10.10 -12.57 23.40
CA LYS A 599 10.91 -12.81 24.61
C LYS A 599 12.29 -12.14 24.51
N ASN A 600 12.71 -11.48 25.58
CA ASN A 600 13.99 -10.79 25.68
C ASN A 600 14.73 -11.26 26.94
N ILE A 601 16.07 -11.28 26.88
CA ILE A 601 16.91 -11.31 28.07
C ILE A 601 17.84 -10.10 28.03
N ILE A 602 17.92 -9.40 29.16
CA ILE A 602 18.68 -8.17 29.33
C ILE A 602 19.71 -8.39 30.43
N ILE A 603 20.97 -8.09 30.13
CA ILE A 603 22.10 -8.23 31.05
C ILE A 603 22.75 -6.86 31.17
N SER A 604 22.72 -6.30 32.38
CA SER A 604 23.06 -4.89 32.65
C SER A 604 24.30 -4.77 33.53
N GLY A 605 24.93 -3.58 33.57
CA GLY A 605 26.07 -3.32 34.45
C GLY A 605 27.36 -4.06 34.07
N VAL A 606 27.54 -4.44 32.80
CA VAL A 606 28.68 -5.26 32.35
C VAL A 606 29.95 -4.41 32.29
N LYS A 607 30.88 -4.67 33.22
CA LYS A 607 32.12 -3.88 33.46
C LYS A 607 33.36 -4.39 32.74
N LYS A 608 33.45 -5.68 32.44
CA LYS A 608 34.62 -6.30 31.78
C LYS A 608 34.48 -6.26 30.25
N VAL A 609 34.61 -5.06 29.69
CA VAL A 609 34.53 -4.83 28.23
C VAL A 609 35.90 -4.47 27.68
N PHE A 610 36.35 -5.26 26.71
CA PHE A 610 37.60 -5.10 25.97
C PHE A 610 37.27 -4.56 24.59
N ILE A 611 37.95 -3.49 24.18
CA ILE A 611 37.70 -2.81 22.91
C ILE A 611 39.05 -2.64 22.19
N SER A 612 39.13 -3.14 20.96
CA SER A 612 40.35 -3.20 20.15
C SER A 612 40.11 -2.78 18.70
#